data_AF-A0AA45MVC2-F1
#
_entry.id   AF-A0AA45MVC2-F1
#
_cell.length_a   1.000
_cell.length_b   1.000
_cell.length_c   1.000
_cell.angle_alpha   90.00
_cell.angle_beta   90.00
_cell.angle_gamma   90.00
#
_symmetry.space_group_name_H-M   'P 1'
#
loop_
_entity.id
_entity.type
_entity.pdbx_description
1 polymer ?
#
loop_
_entity_poly.entity_id
_entity_poly.type
_entity_poly.pdbx_seq_one_letter_code
_entity_poly.pdbx_strand_id
1 'polypeptide(L)' 'MNSHLLQQVSELTVEDQLALVEAIWDGIVRNGDAPQPTAALKAELDQLLAEHDASPNDVLTWDEVEAAAIARMRQ' A
#
# COMPACT_ATOMS: atom_id res chain seq x y z
N MET A 1 14.38 5.57 16.91
CA MET A 1 13.86 4.25 16.48
C MET A 1 14.15 3.25 17.59
N ASN A 2 13.16 2.50 18.07
CA ASN A 2 13.38 1.53 19.15
C ASN A 2 13.95 0.22 18.57
N SER A 3 15.29 0.13 18.52
CA SER A 3 16.02 -0.97 17.86
C SER A 3 15.73 -2.35 18.46
N HIS A 4 15.48 -2.42 19.77
CA HIS A 4 15.10 -3.65 20.44
C HIS A 4 13.75 -4.18 19.95
N LEU A 5 12.76 -3.30 19.77
CA LEU A 5 11.45 -3.69 19.23
C LEU A 5 11.56 -4.24 17.81
N LEU A 6 12.38 -3.60 16.96
CA LEU A 6 12.62 -4.08 15.60
C LEU A 6 13.28 -5.45 15.58
N GLN A 7 14.19 -5.73 16.52
CA GLN A 7 14.78 -7.06 16.67
C GLN A 7 13.72 -8.11 17.01
N GLN A 8 12.84 -7.81 17.98
CA GLN A 8 11.76 -8.74 18.35
C GLN A 8 10.80 -9.00 17.18
N VAL A 9 10.45 -7.98 16.41
CA VAL A 9 9.60 -8.13 15.22
C VAL A 9 10.29 -8.97 14.15
N SER A 10 11.61 -8.84 13.98
CA SER A 10 12.36 -9.62 13.00
C SER A 10 12.43 -11.13 13.31
N GLU A 11 12.18 -11.53 14.55
CA GLU A 11 12.15 -12.94 14.98
C GLU A 11 10.78 -13.60 14.73
N LEU A 12 9.74 -12.81 14.39
CA LEU A 12 8.41 -13.31 14.08
C LEU A 12 8.34 -13.95 12.68
N THR A 13 7.31 -14.76 12.44
CA THR A 13 7.01 -15.23 11.08
C THR A 13 6.63 -14.05 10.18
N VAL A 14 6.79 -14.18 8.86
CA VAL A 14 6.39 -13.12 7.92
C VAL A 14 4.90 -12.78 8.06
N GLU A 15 4.06 -13.77 8.32
CA GLU A 15 2.62 -13.58 8.55
C GLU A 15 2.36 -12.70 9.79
N ASP A 16 3.01 -13.01 10.92
CA ASP A 16 2.89 -12.21 12.14
C ASP A 16 3.45 -10.80 11.98
N GLN A 17 4.53 -10.64 11.20
CA GLN A 17 5.08 -9.32 10.87
C GLN A 17 4.08 -8.47 10.08
N LEU A 18 3.42 -9.05 9.07
CA LEU A 18 2.40 -8.37 8.28
C LEU A 18 1.17 -8.03 9.14
N ALA A 19 0.69 -8.97 9.95
CA ALA A 19 -0.43 -8.73 10.88
C ALA A 19 -0.12 -7.60 11.87
N LEU A 20 1.13 -7.52 12.36
CA LEU A 20 1.56 -6.42 13.23
C LEU A 20 1.58 -5.07 12.49
N VAL A 21 2.06 -5.03 11.24
CA VAL A 21 2.05 -3.82 10.41
C VAL A 21 0.62 -3.31 10.24
N GLU A 22 -0.32 -4.20 9.91
CA GLU A 22 -1.75 -3.87 9.78
C GLU A 22 -2.32 -3.35 11.11
N ALA A 23 -2.07 -4.05 12.22
CA ALA A 23 -2.59 -3.64 13.53
C ALA A 23 -2.08 -2.26 13.98
N ILE A 24 -0.81 -1.95 13.70
CA ILE A 24 -0.22 -0.62 13.95
C ILE A 24 -0.90 0.43 13.07
N TRP A 25 -1.05 0.15 11.78
CA TRP A 25 -1.68 1.05 10.83
C TRP A 25 -3.11 1.39 11.24
N ASP A 26 -3.92 0.38 11.58
CA ASP A 26 -5.27 0.56 12.09
C ASP A 26 -5.30 1.38 13.39
N GLY A 27 -4.28 1.21 14.26
CA GLY A 27 -4.12 2.01 15.47
C GLY A 27 -3.94 3.50 15.18
N ILE A 28 -3.10 3.85 14.21
CA ILE A 28 -2.85 5.23 13.77
C ILE A 28 -4.15 5.85 13.25
N VAL A 29 -4.90 5.11 12.42
CA VAL A 29 -6.19 5.56 11.87
C VAL A 29 -7.21 5.79 12.98
N ARG A 30 -7.37 4.83 13.91
CA ARG A 30 -8.31 4.95 15.03
C ARG A 30 -8.01 6.13 15.94
N ASN A 31 -6.73 6.49 16.10
CA ASN A 31 -6.32 7.62 16.92
C ASN A 31 -6.52 8.98 16.22
N GLY A 32 -6.88 8.99 14.94
CA GLY A 32 -7.01 10.22 14.15
C GLY A 32 -5.67 10.80 13.70
N ASP A 33 -4.57 10.04 13.85
CA ASP A 33 -3.21 10.45 13.49
C ASP A 33 -2.90 10.13 12.01
N ALA A 34 -3.87 9.59 11.26
CA ALA A 34 -3.72 9.34 9.84
C ALA A 34 -3.48 10.66 9.09
N PRO A 35 -2.38 10.78 8.32
CA PRO A 35 -2.07 12.00 7.59
C PRO A 35 -3.17 12.26 6.55
N GLN A 36 -3.70 13.49 6.56
CA GLN A 36 -4.61 13.93 5.52
C GLN A 36 -3.83 14.12 4.21
N PRO A 37 -4.40 13.74 3.05
CA PRO A 37 -3.77 14.02 1.78
C PRO A 37 -3.58 15.53 1.61
N THR A 38 -2.43 15.92 1.05
CA THR A 38 -2.21 17.31 0.65
C THR A 38 -3.17 17.69 -0.47
N ALA A 39 -3.38 18.99 -0.69
CA ALA A 39 -4.19 19.45 -1.82
C ALA A 39 -3.68 18.93 -3.18
N ALA A 40 -2.35 18.81 -3.33
CA ALA A 40 -1.73 18.26 -4.53
C ALA A 40 -2.06 16.76 -4.70
N LEU A 41 -1.90 15.96 -3.63
CA LEU A 41 -2.27 14.54 -3.67
C LEU A 41 -3.76 14.36 -3.94
N LYS A 42 -4.61 15.19 -3.34
CA LYS A 42 -6.05 15.14 -3.60
C LYS A 42 -6.37 15.46 -5.06
N ALA A 43 -5.77 16.49 -5.63
CA ALA A 43 -5.99 16.86 -7.04
C ALA A 43 -5.55 15.74 -8.00
N GLU A 44 -4.44 15.06 -7.71
CA GLU A 44 -3.99 13.92 -8.51
C GLU A 44 -4.95 12.74 -8.41
N LEU A 45 -5.45 12.40 -7.22
CA LEU A 45 -6.47 11.37 -7.07
C LEU A 45 -7.77 11.73 -7.80
N ASP A 46 -8.22 12.98 -7.71
CA ASP A 46 -9.41 13.46 -8.40
C ASP A 46 -9.23 13.38 -9.94
N GLN A 47 -8.02 13.65 -10.45
CA GLN A 47 -7.69 13.49 -11.87
C GLN A 47 -7.70 12.01 -12.30
N LEU A 48 -7.04 11.12 -11.55
CA LEU A 48 -6.99 9.69 -11.85
C LEU A 48 -8.40 9.06 -11.87
N LEU A 49 -9.29 9.52 -10.99
CA LEU A 49 -10.69 9.11 -11.00
C LEU A 49 -11.41 9.57 -12.28
N ALA A 50 -11.23 10.83 -12.68
CA ALA A 50 -11.84 11.35 -13.92
C ALA A 50 -11.33 10.64 -15.18
N GLU A 51 -10.04 10.27 -15.21
CA GLU A 51 -9.44 9.49 -16.30
C GLU A 51 -10.04 8.08 -16.37
N HIS A 52 -10.18 7.41 -15.23
CA HIS A 52 -10.83 6.10 -15.16
C HIS A 52 -12.31 6.16 -15.56
N ASP A 53 -13.05 7.17 -15.11
CA ASP A 53 -14.46 7.36 -15.49
C ASP A 53 -14.63 7.59 -17.00
N ALA A 54 -13.68 8.28 -17.63
CA ALA A 54 -13.66 8.48 -19.09
C ALA A 54 -13.29 7.21 -19.87
N SER A 55 -12.49 6.33 -19.27
CA SER A 55 -11.95 5.10 -19.89
C SER A 55 -12.02 3.90 -18.93
N PRO A 56 -13.23 3.41 -18.57
CA PRO A 56 -13.39 2.41 -17.50
C PRO A 56 -12.78 1.04 -17.81
N ASN A 57 -12.55 0.75 -19.11
CA ASN A 57 -11.92 -0.49 -19.56
C ASN A 57 -10.41 -0.35 -19.78
N ASP A 58 -9.82 0.82 -19.51
CA ASP A 58 -8.37 1.02 -19.52
C ASP A 58 -7.77 0.49 -18.21
N VAL A 59 -7.84 -0.83 -18.06
CA VAL A 59 -7.41 -1.57 -16.88
C VAL A 59 -6.56 -2.75 -17.31
N LEU A 60 -5.62 -3.14 -16.45
CA LEU A 60 -4.90 -4.39 -16.60
C LEU A 60 -5.65 -5.51 -15.87
N THR A 61 -5.72 -6.67 -16.50
CA THR A 61 -6.16 -7.90 -15.84
C THR A 61 -5.14 -8.34 -14.80
N TRP A 62 -5.58 -9.14 -13.83
CA TRP A 62 -4.67 -9.72 -12.85
C TRP A 62 -3.55 -10.54 -13.50
N ASP A 63 -3.88 -11.33 -14.53
CA ASP A 63 -2.90 -12.14 -15.25
C ASP A 63 -1.80 -11.28 -15.90
N GLU A 64 -2.16 -10.12 -16.46
CA GLU A 64 -1.20 -9.16 -17.02
C GLU A 64 -0.31 -8.54 -15.95
N VAL A 65 -0.88 -8.17 -14.80
CA VAL A 65 -0.12 -7.63 -13.66
C VAL A 65 0.87 -8.68 -13.13
N GLU A 66 0.41 -9.91 -12.91
CA GLU A 66 1.23 -11.02 -12.42
C GLU A 66 2.37 -11.33 -13.40
N ALA A 67 2.05 -11.48 -14.68
CA ALA A 67 3.04 -11.74 -15.73
C ALA A 67 4.13 -10.65 -15.76
N ALA A 68 3.73 -9.38 -15.64
CA ALA A 68 4.66 -8.26 -15.62
C ALA A 68 5.51 -8.23 -14.34
N ALA A 69 4.96 -8.62 -13.18
CA ALA A 69 5.72 -8.71 -11.93
C ALA A 69 6.79 -9.82 -11.98
N ILE A 70 6.41 -11.02 -12.44
CA ILE A 70 7.32 -12.15 -12.62
C ILE A 70 8.43 -11.80 -13.62
N ALA A 71 8.10 -11.12 -14.72
CA ALA A 71 9.09 -10.69 -15.71
C ALA A 71 10.15 -9.75 -15.12
N ARG A 72 9.77 -8.83 -14.21
CA ARG A 72 10.71 -7.92 -13.54
C ARG A 72 11.62 -8.63 -12.56
N MET A 73 11.14 -9.66 -11.85
CA MET A 73 11.95 -10.42 -10.90
C MET A 73 13.04 -11.29 -11.54
N ARG A 74 12.95 -11.54 -12.86
CA ARG A 74 13.91 -12.34 -13.62
C ARG A 74 15.03 -11.52 -14.28
N GLN A 75 14.94 -10.19 -14.23
CA GLN A 75 15.96 -9.25 -14.71
C GLN A 75 17.00 -8.98 -13.63
#